data_AF-A0A3M6TFV4-F1
#
_entry.id   AF-A0A3M6TFV4-F1
#
_cell.length_a   1.000
_cell.length_b   1.000
_cell.length_c   1.000
_cell.angle_alpha   90.00
_cell.angle_beta   90.00
_cell.angle_gamma   90.00
#
_symmetry.space_group_name_H-M   'P 1'
#
loop_
_entity.id
_entity.type
_entity.pdbx_description
1 polymer ?
#
loop_
_entity_poly.entity_id
_entity_poly.type
_entity_poly.pdbx_seq_one_letter_code
_entity_poly.pdbx_strand_id
1 'polypeptide(L)'
;MSDNVPLRDQESCVDDDYYMIDVFSYVRSATNGETGSLHQLVMYVTKALENSGRLDILREKQRDQNIMKIYSKIFRWKKTQGENIKAQLFLGDFHADGEIERKKIDHMKMAENVVITMPVSDASKMNVKGKLLNEVGEMILEIEEMTVNLFKFQGGETRVGIEHEYRGNEPVEQDVAS
;
A
#
# COMPACT_ATOMS: atom_id res chain seq x y z
N MET A 1 -16.43 1.57 56.83
CA MET A 1 -15.37 0.91 56.04
C MET A 1 -16.09 -0.01 55.07
N SER A 2 -16.03 0.30 53.78
CA SER A 2 -16.65 -0.47 52.69
C SER A 2 -15.67 -0.43 51.52
N ASP A 3 -15.48 -1.59 50.91
CA ASP A 3 -14.29 -1.99 50.18
C ASP A 3 -14.07 -1.21 48.87
N ASN A 4 -12.94 -0.49 48.82
CA ASN A 4 -12.33 -0.10 47.54
C ASN A 4 -11.70 -1.34 46.94
N VAL A 5 -12.49 -2.14 46.23
CA VAL A 5 -11.94 -3.15 45.31
C VAL A 5 -11.48 -2.38 44.07
N PRO A 6 -10.18 -2.29 43.78
CA PRO A 6 -9.72 -1.71 42.53
C PRO A 6 -10.19 -2.65 41.42
N LEU A 7 -11.04 -2.15 40.53
CA LEU A 7 -11.37 -2.85 39.30
C LEU A 7 -10.05 -3.09 38.55
N ARG A 8 -9.66 -4.37 38.47
CA ARG A 8 -8.50 -4.83 37.72
C ARG A 8 -8.54 -4.26 36.30
N ASP A 9 -7.47 -3.57 35.94
CA ASP A 9 -6.97 -3.40 34.57
C ASP A 9 -7.99 -2.87 33.54
N GLN A 10 -8.57 -1.70 33.81
CA GLN A 10 -8.78 -0.79 32.69
C GLN A 10 -7.42 -0.18 32.33
N GLU A 11 -6.63 -0.91 31.52
CA GLU A 11 -5.57 -0.29 30.72
C GLU A 11 -6.24 0.85 29.95
N SER A 12 -6.09 2.08 30.44
CA SER A 12 -6.54 3.27 29.75
C SER A 12 -6.02 3.19 28.33
N CYS A 13 -6.92 3.19 27.34
CA CYS A 13 -6.53 3.40 25.96
C CYS A 13 -5.72 4.69 25.92
N VAL A 14 -4.41 4.59 25.70
CA VAL A 14 -3.61 5.76 25.35
C VAL A 14 -3.93 6.01 23.88
N ASP A 15 -4.23 7.26 23.51
CA ASP A 15 -4.59 7.64 22.13
C ASP A 15 -3.54 7.18 21.09
N ASP A 16 -2.33 6.87 21.54
CA ASP A 16 -1.22 6.32 20.76
C ASP A 16 -1.41 4.87 20.27
N ASP A 17 -2.41 4.11 20.72
CA ASP A 17 -2.59 2.71 20.28
C ASP A 17 -3.41 2.58 18.98
N TYR A 18 -3.90 3.67 18.40
CA TYR A 18 -4.76 3.63 17.22
C TYR A 18 -3.99 3.83 15.92
N TYR A 19 -4.20 2.88 15.01
CA TYR A 19 -3.58 2.82 13.70
C TYR A 19 -4.66 2.78 12.62
N MET A 20 -4.31 3.22 11.42
CA MET A 20 -5.12 3.11 10.23
C MET A 20 -4.45 2.16 9.26
N ILE A 21 -5.21 1.21 8.73
CA ILE A 21 -4.85 0.42 7.57
C ILE A 21 -5.57 0.98 6.33
N ASP A 22 -4.83 1.17 5.25
CA ASP A 22 -5.34 1.56 3.94
C ASP A 22 -4.79 0.57 2.90
N VAL A 23 -5.68 -0.11 2.15
CA VAL A 23 -5.27 -1.07 1.10
C VAL A 23 -5.65 -0.53 -0.27
N PHE A 24 -4.68 -0.59 -1.18
CA PHE A 24 -4.81 -0.14 -2.56
C PHE A 24 -4.54 -1.29 -3.53
N SER A 25 -5.32 -1.38 -4.59
CA SER A 25 -4.95 -2.13 -5.78
C SER A 25 -4.18 -1.23 -6.73
N TYR A 26 -3.04 -1.70 -7.23
CA TYR A 26 -2.21 -1.02 -8.19
C TYR A 26 -2.01 -1.89 -9.42
N VAL A 27 -2.17 -1.30 -10.61
CA VAL A 27 -1.89 -1.95 -11.88
C VAL A 27 -0.71 -1.23 -12.54
N ARG A 28 0.29 -1.97 -13.00
CA ARG A 28 1.42 -1.40 -13.74
C ARG A 28 1.85 -2.29 -14.90
N SER A 29 2.59 -1.75 -15.85
CA SER A 29 3.26 -2.58 -16.86
C SER A 29 4.35 -3.45 -16.23
N ALA A 30 4.58 -4.64 -16.79
CA ALA A 30 5.74 -5.44 -16.45
C ALA A 30 7.01 -4.77 -17.00
N THR A 31 8.05 -4.60 -16.18
CA THR A 31 9.20 -3.72 -16.49
C THR A 31 10.29 -4.37 -17.37
N ASN A 32 10.18 -5.64 -17.77
CA ASN A 32 11.29 -6.38 -18.39
C ASN A 32 10.93 -7.06 -19.73
N GLY A 33 10.11 -6.43 -20.57
CA GLY A 33 9.74 -6.98 -21.89
C GLY A 33 8.70 -8.11 -21.83
N GLU A 34 8.20 -8.45 -20.64
CA GLU A 34 7.02 -9.27 -20.46
C GLU A 34 5.78 -8.52 -20.96
N THR A 35 5.00 -9.16 -21.80
CA THR A 35 3.72 -8.63 -22.30
C THR A 35 2.66 -8.88 -21.23
N GLY A 36 2.36 -7.88 -20.39
CA GLY A 36 1.35 -8.06 -19.35
C GLY A 36 1.18 -6.88 -18.39
N SER A 37 0.03 -6.85 -17.71
CA SER A 37 -0.23 -5.99 -16.56
C SER A 37 0.10 -6.74 -15.28
N LEU A 38 0.92 -6.15 -14.41
CA LEU A 38 1.17 -6.64 -13.07
C LEU A 38 0.15 -6.03 -12.12
N HIS A 39 -0.60 -6.88 -11.43
CA HIS A 39 -1.53 -6.47 -10.39
C HIS A 39 -0.86 -6.60 -9.02
N GLN A 40 -0.90 -5.53 -8.24
CA GLN A 40 -0.33 -5.50 -6.90
C GLN A 40 -1.37 -5.00 -5.90
N LEU A 41 -1.28 -5.53 -4.68
CA LEU A 41 -1.92 -4.95 -3.51
C LEU A 41 -0.85 -4.26 -2.68
N VAL A 42 -1.15 -3.03 -2.26
CA VAL A 42 -0.30 -2.29 -1.36
C VAL A 42 -1.11 -1.98 -0.11
N MET A 43 -0.69 -2.56 1.01
CA MET A 43 -1.27 -2.32 2.33
C MET A 43 -0.39 -1.33 3.06
N TYR A 44 -0.92 -0.16 3.41
CA TYR A 44 -0.26 0.83 4.25
C TYR A 44 -0.81 0.79 5.66
N VAL A 45 0.07 0.92 6.65
CA VAL A 45 -0.30 1.17 8.04
C VAL A 45 0.33 2.47 8.51
N THR A 46 -0.49 3.30 9.16
CA THR A 46 -0.13 4.63 9.68
C THR A 46 -0.73 4.83 11.07
N LYS A 47 -0.25 5.84 11.82
CA LYS A 47 -0.99 6.33 13.00
C LYS A 47 -2.34 6.89 12.56
N ALA A 48 -3.39 6.60 13.33
CA ALA A 48 -4.74 7.05 12.99
C ALA A 48 -4.92 8.58 13.15
N LEU A 49 -4.22 9.18 14.11
CA LEU A 49 -4.38 10.59 14.51
C LEU A 49 -3.28 11.53 13.98
N GLU A 50 -2.11 11.02 13.57
CA GLU A 50 -1.06 11.84 12.93
C GLU A 50 -1.33 11.96 11.41
N ASN A 51 -1.88 13.10 11.02
CA ASN A 51 -2.59 13.25 9.74
C ASN A 51 -1.69 13.66 8.54
N SER A 52 -0.50 14.22 8.75
CA SER A 52 0.28 14.82 7.65
C SER A 52 0.90 13.79 6.69
N GLY A 53 1.67 12.83 7.20
CA GLY A 53 2.34 11.81 6.35
C GLY A 53 1.35 10.87 5.66
N ARG A 54 0.22 10.59 6.31
CA ARG A 54 -0.88 9.82 5.70
C ARG A 54 -1.53 10.59 4.55
N LEU A 55 -1.79 11.89 4.72
CA LEU A 55 -2.39 12.71 3.68
C LEU A 55 -1.50 12.81 2.44
N ASP A 56 -0.18 12.86 2.60
CA ASP A 56 0.75 12.91 1.47
C ASP A 56 0.71 11.62 0.65
N ILE A 57 0.73 10.46 1.31
CA ILE A 57 0.58 9.16 0.63
C ILE A 57 -0.78 9.07 -0.06
N LEU A 58 -1.86 9.45 0.63
CA LEU A 58 -3.19 9.44 0.04
C LEU A 58 -3.26 10.37 -1.19
N ARG A 59 -2.64 11.55 -1.14
CA ARG A 59 -2.61 12.52 -2.25
C ARG A 59 -1.79 12.02 -3.43
N GLU A 60 -0.61 11.45 -3.20
CA GLU A 60 0.20 10.86 -4.26
C GLU A 60 -0.54 9.71 -4.94
N LYS A 61 -1.13 8.81 -4.15
CA LYS A 61 -1.82 7.63 -4.66
C LYS A 61 -3.13 7.96 -5.36
N GLN A 62 -3.87 8.97 -4.91
CA GLN A 62 -5.11 9.44 -5.56
C GLN A 62 -4.88 10.06 -6.95
N ARG A 63 -3.66 10.52 -7.25
CA ARG A 63 -3.33 11.10 -8.56
C ARG A 63 -3.03 10.05 -9.63
N ASP A 64 -2.67 8.83 -9.24
CA ASP A 64 -2.41 7.74 -10.17
C ASP A 64 -3.70 6.98 -10.48
N GLN A 65 -4.18 7.10 -11.72
CA GLN A 65 -5.39 6.42 -12.17
C GLN A 65 -5.28 4.90 -12.14
N ASN A 66 -4.06 4.36 -12.05
CA ASN A 66 -3.84 2.92 -11.92
C ASN A 66 -3.88 2.44 -10.47
N ILE A 67 -4.09 3.34 -9.51
CA ILE A 67 -4.20 3.03 -8.08
C ILE A 67 -5.63 3.29 -7.62
N MET A 68 -6.23 2.28 -7.01
CA MET A 68 -7.57 2.37 -6.44
C MET A 68 -7.55 1.92 -5.00
N LYS A 69 -8.10 2.74 -4.11
CA LYS A 69 -8.30 2.37 -2.70
C LYS A 69 -9.47 1.40 -2.60
N ILE A 70 -9.23 0.24 -1.99
CA ILE A 70 -10.24 -0.83 -1.89
C ILE A 70 -10.64 -1.14 -0.44
N TYR A 71 -9.84 -0.71 0.53
CA TYR A 71 -10.13 -0.93 1.95
C TYR A 71 -9.52 0.17 2.83
N SER A 72 -10.20 0.47 3.94
CA SER A 72 -9.73 1.39 4.98
C SER A 72 -10.37 1.04 6.31
N LYS A 73 -9.59 0.91 7.38
CA LYS A 73 -10.12 0.68 8.72
C LYS A 73 -9.19 1.22 9.79
N ILE A 74 -9.76 1.78 10.85
CA ILE A 74 -9.03 2.06 12.09
C ILE A 74 -9.00 0.79 12.92
N PHE A 75 -7.85 0.46 13.46
CA PHE A 75 -7.69 -0.66 14.38
C PHE A 75 -6.78 -0.27 15.53
N ARG A 76 -6.83 -1.07 16.60
CA ARG A 76 -6.01 -0.86 17.78
C ARG A 76 -4.87 -1.88 17.79
N TRP A 77 -3.66 -1.39 18.02
CA TRP A 77 -2.47 -2.22 18.19
C TRP A 77 -1.74 -1.80 19.47
N LYS A 78 -2.03 -2.51 20.55
CA LYS A 78 -1.47 -2.22 21.87
C LYS A 78 0.01 -2.52 21.91
N LYS A 79 0.80 -1.75 22.66
CA LYS A 79 2.24 -2.04 22.86
C LYS A 79 2.52 -3.46 23.38
N THR A 80 1.62 -4.00 24.18
CA THR A 80 1.69 -5.38 24.68
C THR A 80 1.56 -6.45 23.60
N GLN A 81 1.07 -6.09 22.41
CA GLN A 81 0.95 -6.98 21.25
C GLN A 81 2.21 -6.93 20.34
N GLY A 82 3.34 -6.45 20.84
CA GLY A 82 4.63 -6.52 20.14
C GLY A 82 4.94 -5.34 19.21
N GLU A 83 6.13 -5.40 18.61
CA GLU A 83 6.68 -4.35 17.75
C GLU A 83 6.46 -4.63 16.27
N ASN A 84 6.10 -5.86 15.89
CA ASN A 84 5.83 -6.22 14.51
C ASN A 84 4.42 -6.77 14.31
N ILE A 85 3.85 -6.47 13.15
CA ILE A 85 2.64 -7.10 12.64
C ILE A 85 3.01 -7.96 11.45
N LYS A 86 2.56 -9.21 11.47
CA LYS A 86 2.51 -10.05 10.27
C LYS A 86 1.18 -9.82 9.55
N ALA A 87 1.25 -9.21 8.36
CA ALA A 87 0.12 -9.10 7.46
C ALA A 87 0.03 -10.36 6.60
N GLN A 88 -1.11 -11.05 6.63
CA GLN A 88 -1.39 -12.21 5.80
C GLN A 88 -2.58 -11.91 4.90
N LEU A 89 -2.43 -12.13 3.60
CA LEU A 89 -3.49 -12.04 2.61
C LEU A 89 -3.78 -13.41 2.01
N PHE A 90 -5.07 -13.68 1.81
CA PHE A 90 -5.58 -14.94 1.29
C PHE A 90 -6.43 -14.67 0.05
N LEU A 91 -6.15 -15.40 -1.02
CA LEU A 91 -6.80 -15.30 -2.32
C LEU A 91 -7.03 -16.72 -2.85
N GLY A 92 -8.17 -17.31 -2.52
CA GLY A 92 -8.38 -18.74 -2.76
C GLY A 92 -7.29 -19.57 -2.08
N ASP A 93 -6.57 -20.37 -2.88
CA ASP A 93 -5.44 -21.20 -2.40
C ASP A 93 -4.11 -20.42 -2.33
N PHE A 94 -4.05 -19.22 -2.90
CA PHE A 94 -2.87 -18.36 -2.81
C PHE A 94 -2.84 -17.64 -1.47
N HIS A 95 -1.66 -17.62 -0.84
CA HIS A 95 -1.40 -16.85 0.37
C HIS A 95 -0.15 -16.00 0.18
N ALA A 96 -0.15 -14.82 0.77
CA ALA A 96 0.99 -13.93 0.79
C ALA A 96 1.13 -13.28 2.16
N ASP A 97 2.38 -13.20 2.62
CA ASP A 97 2.73 -12.68 3.92
C ASP A 97 3.64 -11.44 3.75
N GLY A 98 3.53 -10.49 4.66
CA GLY A 98 4.47 -9.39 4.81
C GLY A 98 4.54 -8.93 6.26
N GLU A 99 5.52 -8.10 6.56
CA GLU A 99 5.78 -7.62 7.92
C GLU A 99 5.74 -6.10 7.98
N ILE A 100 5.23 -5.58 9.09
CA ILE A 100 5.10 -4.16 9.37
C ILE A 100 5.71 -3.87 10.74
N GLU A 101 6.69 -2.96 10.77
CA GLU A 101 7.40 -2.59 11.99
C GLU A 101 6.79 -1.34 12.64
N ARG A 102 6.37 -1.45 13.92
CA ARG A 102 5.84 -0.33 14.72
C ARG A 102 6.83 0.81 14.78
N LYS A 103 8.12 0.50 14.92
CA LYS A 103 9.17 1.50 15.10
C LYS A 103 9.19 2.52 13.95
N LYS A 104 8.99 2.08 12.72
CA LYS A 104 8.96 2.96 11.54
C LYS A 104 7.74 3.90 11.60
N ILE A 105 6.61 3.40 12.09
CA ILE A 105 5.39 4.19 12.25
C ILE A 105 5.49 5.17 13.42
N ASP A 106 5.86 4.68 14.61
CA ASP A 106 5.80 5.45 15.85
C ASP A 106 7.01 6.40 16.02
N HIS A 107 8.21 5.93 15.69
CA HIS A 107 9.45 6.69 15.95
C HIS A 107 9.90 7.49 14.74
N MET A 108 9.83 6.89 13.54
CA MET A 108 10.22 7.58 12.31
C MET A 108 9.07 8.41 11.73
N LYS A 109 7.84 8.25 12.25
CA LYS A 109 6.63 8.92 11.76
C LYS A 109 6.39 8.66 10.27
N MET A 110 6.74 7.47 9.81
CA MET A 110 6.63 7.04 8.41
C MET A 110 5.48 6.05 8.28
N ALA A 111 4.75 6.07 7.16
CA ALA A 111 3.89 4.94 6.85
C ALA A 111 4.75 3.73 6.51
N GLU A 112 4.34 2.58 6.98
CA GLU A 112 4.94 1.31 6.57
C GLU A 112 4.00 0.58 5.64
N ASN A 113 4.55 -0.16 4.68
CA ASN A 113 3.74 -0.85 3.70
C ASN A 113 4.26 -2.23 3.32
N VAL A 114 3.28 -3.08 3.00
CA VAL A 114 3.51 -4.38 2.39
C VAL A 114 3.00 -4.32 0.95
N VAL A 115 3.85 -4.74 0.00
CA VAL A 115 3.49 -4.87 -1.42
C VAL A 115 3.40 -6.34 -1.76
N ILE A 116 2.24 -6.77 -2.24
CA ILE A 116 1.98 -8.14 -2.64
C ILE A 116 1.64 -8.14 -4.12
N THR A 117 2.36 -8.94 -4.89
CA THR A 117 2.06 -9.18 -6.30
C THR A 117 1.01 -10.28 -6.40
N MET A 118 -0.08 -10.00 -7.09
CA MET A 118 -1.18 -10.93 -7.29
C MET A 118 -0.80 -11.99 -8.34
N PRO A 119 -1.30 -13.23 -8.21
CA PRO A 119 -1.13 -14.23 -9.26
C PRO A 119 -1.82 -13.77 -10.56
N VAL A 120 -1.25 -14.14 -11.69
CA VAL A 120 -1.83 -13.89 -13.01
C VAL A 120 -3.15 -14.65 -13.13
N SER A 121 -4.18 -13.97 -13.63
CA SER A 121 -5.50 -14.56 -13.82
C SER A 121 -6.27 -13.86 -14.92
N ASP A 122 -7.09 -14.63 -15.64
CA ASP A 122 -8.00 -14.12 -16.67
C ASP A 122 -9.33 -13.60 -16.06
N ALA A 123 -9.50 -13.71 -14.75
CA ALA A 123 -10.68 -13.20 -14.06
C ALA A 123 -10.70 -11.66 -14.11
N SER A 124 -11.89 -11.07 -14.24
CA SER A 124 -12.06 -9.61 -14.19
C SER A 124 -12.01 -9.06 -12.76
N LYS A 125 -12.24 -9.92 -11.76
CA LYS A 125 -12.24 -9.57 -10.34
C LYS A 125 -11.77 -10.73 -9.48
N MET A 126 -11.28 -10.40 -8.30
CA MET A 126 -10.84 -11.34 -7.28
C MET A 126 -11.28 -10.89 -5.89
N ASN A 127 -11.51 -11.85 -5.01
CA ASN A 127 -11.81 -11.57 -3.61
C ASN A 127 -10.61 -11.93 -2.74
N VAL A 128 -10.17 -10.97 -1.93
CA VAL A 128 -9.02 -11.10 -1.05
C VAL A 128 -9.48 -10.92 0.39
N LYS A 129 -9.06 -11.82 1.26
CA LYS A 129 -9.23 -11.69 2.71
C LYS A 129 -7.89 -11.43 3.35
N GLY A 130 -7.87 -10.90 4.56
CA GLY A 130 -6.62 -10.65 5.25
C GLY A 130 -6.71 -10.75 6.75
N LYS A 131 -5.55 -10.90 7.38
CA LYS A 131 -5.38 -10.89 8.83
C LYS A 131 -4.11 -10.12 9.17
N LEU A 132 -4.17 -9.39 10.28
CA LEU A 132 -3.00 -8.83 10.94
C LEU A 132 -2.79 -9.63 12.22
N LEU A 133 -1.61 -10.24 12.35
CA LEU A 133 -1.22 -11.03 13.50
C LEU A 133 -0.04 -10.36 14.21
N ASN A 134 0.08 -10.52 15.52
CA ASN A 134 1.30 -10.16 16.23
C ASN A 134 2.41 -11.22 16.01
N GLU A 135 3.58 -10.96 16.60
CA GLU A 135 4.77 -11.83 16.54
C GLU A 135 4.53 -13.27 17.03
N VAL A 136 3.59 -13.46 17.95
CA VAL A 136 3.23 -14.78 18.50
C VAL A 136 2.04 -15.43 17.76
N GLY A 137 1.53 -14.79 16.70
CA GLY A 137 0.46 -15.31 15.85
C GLY A 137 -0.96 -15.03 16.34
N GLU A 138 -1.13 -14.23 17.40
CA GLU A 138 -2.45 -13.80 17.85
C GLU A 138 -3.03 -12.73 16.92
N MET A 139 -4.35 -12.81 16.69
CA MET A 139 -5.04 -11.89 15.80
C MET A 139 -5.14 -10.49 16.43
N ILE A 140 -4.67 -9.48 15.69
CA ILE A 140 -4.89 -8.06 15.96
C ILE A 140 -6.12 -7.57 15.21
N LEU A 141 -6.22 -7.92 13.93
CA LEU A 141 -7.31 -7.49 13.06
C LEU A 141 -7.63 -8.56 12.03
N GLU A 142 -8.92 -8.84 11.83
CA GLU A 142 -9.43 -9.54 10.65
C GLU A 142 -9.90 -8.51 9.62
N ILE A 143 -9.39 -8.65 8.39
CA ILE A 143 -9.74 -7.81 7.25
C ILE A 143 -10.87 -8.50 6.51
N GLU A 144 -12.00 -7.79 6.41
CA GLU A 144 -13.17 -8.21 5.65
C GLU A 144 -12.82 -8.49 4.18
N GLU A 145 -13.68 -9.25 3.50
CA GLU A 145 -13.44 -9.59 2.10
C GLU A 145 -13.40 -8.34 1.22
N MET A 146 -12.26 -8.14 0.54
CA MET A 146 -11.99 -7.04 -0.37
C MET A 146 -12.14 -7.51 -1.82
N THR A 147 -12.93 -6.79 -2.62
CA THR A 147 -13.01 -7.05 -4.06
C THR A 147 -11.95 -6.24 -4.81
N VAL A 148 -11.06 -6.94 -5.49
CA VAL A 148 -10.01 -6.39 -6.35
C VAL A 148 -10.46 -6.51 -7.79
N ASN A 149 -10.58 -5.40 -8.48
CA ASN A 149 -10.83 -5.41 -9.93
C ASN A 149 -9.50 -5.57 -10.68
N LEU A 150 -9.40 -6.62 -11.48
CA LEU A 150 -8.22 -6.92 -12.29
C LEU A 150 -8.33 -6.21 -13.66
N PHE A 151 -8.34 -4.88 -13.62
CA PHE A 151 -8.40 -4.06 -14.83
C PHE A 151 -7.08 -4.12 -15.62
N LYS A 152 -7.16 -4.15 -16.95
CA LYS A 152 -5.96 -3.95 -17.77
C LYS A 152 -5.36 -2.58 -17.51
N PHE A 153 -4.03 -2.50 -17.43
CA PHE A 153 -3.30 -1.24 -17.34
C PHE A 153 -3.76 -0.31 -18.48
N GLN A 154 -4.29 0.87 -18.15
CA GLN A 154 -4.78 1.82 -19.15
C GLN A 154 -3.67 2.75 -19.67
N GLY A 155 -2.47 2.68 -19.09
CA GLY A 155 -1.30 3.47 -19.49
C GLY A 155 -0.58 2.89 -20.70
N GLY A 156 -1.18 2.91 -21.88
CA GLY A 156 -0.50 2.40 -23.06
C GLY A 156 -1.23 2.57 -24.37
N GLU A 157 -1.84 3.73 -24.63
CA GLU A 157 -1.72 4.22 -26.00
C GLU A 157 -0.21 4.32 -26.26
N THR A 158 0.29 3.47 -27.14
CA THR A 158 1.54 3.68 -27.84
C THR A 158 1.60 5.17 -28.16
N ARG A 159 2.42 5.94 -27.44
CA ARG A 159 2.92 7.19 -28.00
C ARG A 159 3.53 6.74 -29.31
N VAL A 160 2.87 7.10 -30.41
CA VAL A 160 3.41 6.94 -31.75
C VAL A 160 4.83 7.45 -31.63
N GLY A 161 5.79 6.57 -31.93
CA GLY A 161 7.18 6.98 -32.00
C GLY A 161 7.20 8.18 -32.93
N ILE A 162 7.44 9.37 -32.38
CA ILE A 162 7.78 10.51 -33.21
C ILE A 162 9.16 10.14 -33.73
N GLU A 163 9.19 9.47 -34.88
CA GLU A 163 10.36 9.42 -35.72
C GLU A 163 10.67 10.86 -36.06
N HIS A 164 11.59 11.46 -35.30
CA HIS A 164 12.30 12.61 -35.80
C HIS A 164 13.16 12.07 -36.95
N GLU A 165 12.63 12.11 -38.17
CA GLU A 165 13.43 12.06 -39.38
C GLU A 165 14.49 13.16 -39.24
N TYR A 166 15.70 12.76 -38.89
CA TYR A 166 16.87 13.61 -38.94
C TYR A 166 17.18 13.87 -40.42
N ARG A 167 16.55 14.91 -41.00
CA ARG A 167 17.03 15.47 -42.26
C ARG A 167 18.35 16.18 -41.98
N GLY A 168 19.42 15.55 -42.45
CA GLY A 168 20.76 16.09 -42.36
C GLY A 168 20.92 17.44 -43.07
N ASN A 169 21.89 18.17 -42.53
CA ASN A 169 22.76 19.17 -43.16
C ASN A 169 22.12 20.47 -43.65
N GLU A 170 22.19 21.49 -42.80
CA GLU A 170 22.54 22.84 -43.26
C GLU A 170 23.78 23.32 -42.48
N PRO A 171 24.86 23.77 -43.15
CA PRO A 171 26.03 24.30 -42.48
C PRO A 171 25.74 25.70 -41.92
N VAL A 172 26.00 25.88 -40.63
CA VAL A 172 25.98 27.19 -39.98
C VAL A 172 27.19 27.99 -40.48
N GLU A 173 26.96 29.04 -41.25
CA GLU A 173 27.98 30.05 -41.54
C GLU A 173 28.38 30.75 -40.21
N GLN A 174 29.66 30.65 -39.85
CA GLN A 174 30.25 31.44 -38.77
C GLN A 174 30.76 32.76 -39.35
N ASP A 175 30.04 33.85 -39.07
CA ASP A 175 30.55 35.20 -39.29
C ASP A 175 31.73 35.48 -38.34
N VAL A 176 32.88 35.73 -38.92
CA VAL A 176 34.10 36.17 -38.23
C VAL A 176 34.03 37.69 -38.09
N ALA A 177 33.87 38.18 -36.85
CA ALA A 177 33.97 39.59 -36.54
C ALA A 177 35.44 40.07 -36.73
N SER A 178 35.62 41.14 -37.50
CA SER A 178 36.85 41.96 -37.57
C SER A 178 36.74 43.17 -36.65
#